data_AF-A0A4U1JF76-F1
#
_entry.id   AF-A0A4U1JF76-F1
#
_cell.length_a   1.000
_cell.length_b   1.000
_cell.length_c   1.000
_cell.angle_alpha   90.00
_cell.angle_beta   90.00
_cell.angle_gamma   90.00
#
_symmetry.space_group_name_H-M   'P 1'
#
loop_
_entity.id
_entity.type
_entity.pdbx_description
1 polymer ?
#
loop_
_entity_poly.entity_id
_entity_poly.type
_entity_poly.pdbx_seq_one_letter_code
_entity_poly.pdbx_strand_id
1 'polypeptide(L)'
;MSYERESGGEMEGEELAFCNASGRLLVKSLDKERSFAEAVDDFRRLEEEFVVRGCDSDFHVLETRRRIAELILTLAQSKRPPLEVCREAWEDIVRLGFSGREREYTMTWFFADCCRYDENPEEGLAVLLPLVAELERGLEEARATQSDTDFYEYHLEPLLKQRDELLAQQRGEQIPGKRTRRIDEARDSDPDEDGTP
;
A
#
# COMPACT_ATOMS: atom_id res chain seq x y z
N MET A 1 2.48 -2.29 -41.04
CA MET A 1 2.59 -1.26 -40.00
C MET A 1 3.43 -1.85 -38.90
N SER A 2 4.67 -1.39 -38.81
CA SER A 2 5.68 -1.86 -37.87
C SER A 2 5.42 -1.21 -36.53
N TYR A 3 5.17 -1.99 -35.48
CA TYR A 3 5.23 -1.47 -34.11
C TYR A 3 6.71 -1.33 -33.76
N GLU A 4 7.23 -0.11 -33.90
CA GLU A 4 8.44 0.29 -33.20
C GLU A 4 8.11 0.26 -31.70
N ARG A 5 8.81 -0.63 -31.01
CA ARG A 5 8.83 -0.73 -29.55
C ARG A 5 9.62 0.47 -29.04
N GLU A 6 8.96 1.62 -28.94
CA GLU A 6 9.57 2.79 -28.33
C GLU A 6 9.67 2.60 -26.81
N SER A 7 10.92 2.68 -26.35
CA SER A 7 11.33 3.24 -25.07
C SER A 7 11.08 2.41 -23.81
N GLY A 8 11.97 1.44 -23.58
CA GLY A 8 12.59 1.34 -22.25
C GLY A 8 13.54 2.52 -22.08
N GLY A 9 13.01 3.69 -21.73
CA GLY A 9 13.82 4.87 -21.46
C GLY A 9 14.71 4.61 -20.25
N GLU A 10 16.00 4.88 -20.37
CA GLU A 10 16.87 4.96 -19.20
C GLU A 10 16.27 5.98 -18.23
N MET A 11 16.09 5.57 -16.98
CA MET A 11 15.63 6.47 -15.94
C MET A 11 16.73 7.53 -15.71
N GLU A 12 16.52 8.75 -16.17
CA GLU A 12 17.57 9.79 -16.17
C GLU A 12 17.59 10.62 -14.87
N GLY A 13 18.80 11.04 -14.47
CA GLY A 13 19.08 12.11 -13.53
C GLY A 13 18.33 12.07 -12.19
N GLU A 14 17.37 12.97 -12.03
CA GLU A 14 16.62 13.20 -10.79
C GLU A 14 15.64 12.06 -10.46
N GLU A 15 15.01 11.46 -11.48
CA GLU A 15 14.08 10.34 -11.26
C GLU A 15 14.84 9.10 -10.74
N LEU A 16 16.02 8.85 -11.30
CA LEU A 16 16.91 7.79 -10.82
C LEU A 16 17.46 8.11 -9.41
N ALA A 17 17.80 9.37 -9.14
CA ALA A 17 18.23 9.79 -7.81
C ALA A 17 17.13 9.58 -6.77
N PHE A 18 15.88 9.96 -7.08
CA PHE A 18 14.73 9.74 -6.23
C PHE A 18 14.48 8.24 -6.00
N CYS A 19 14.42 7.43 -7.07
CA CYS A 19 14.22 5.97 -6.97
C CYS A 19 15.27 5.31 -6.08
N ASN A 20 16.54 5.69 -6.27
CA ASN A 20 17.63 5.14 -5.47
C ASN A 20 17.57 5.58 -4.01
N ALA A 21 17.27 6.85 -3.75
CA ALA A 21 17.18 7.38 -2.39
C ALA A 21 16.00 6.77 -1.63
N SER A 22 14.81 6.78 -2.23
CA SER A 22 13.59 6.20 -1.66
C SER A 22 13.70 4.68 -1.47
N GLY A 23 14.26 3.96 -2.44
CA GLY A 23 14.48 2.51 -2.34
C GLY A 23 15.43 2.13 -1.20
N ARG A 24 16.59 2.82 -1.08
CA ARG A 24 17.51 2.61 0.05
C ARG A 24 16.85 2.94 1.38
N LEU A 25 16.09 4.02 1.43
CA LEU A 25 15.41 4.44 2.65
C LEU A 25 14.32 3.45 3.07
N LEU A 26 13.58 2.89 2.12
CA LEU A 26 12.59 1.85 2.39
C LEU A 26 13.25 0.60 3.00
N VAL A 27 14.32 0.10 2.39
CA VAL A 27 15.06 -1.07 2.91
C VAL A 27 15.54 -0.81 4.34
N LYS A 28 16.13 0.36 4.60
CA LYS A 28 16.57 0.76 5.95
C LYS A 28 15.39 0.87 6.92
N SER A 29 14.23 1.33 6.47
CA SER A 29 13.04 1.55 7.30
C SER A 29 12.35 0.24 7.68
N LEU A 30 12.54 -0.83 6.91
CA LEU A 30 12.01 -2.16 7.24
C LEU A 30 12.79 -2.87 8.36
N ASP A 31 13.95 -2.36 8.76
CA ASP A 31 14.69 -2.86 9.92
C ASP A 31 13.82 -2.81 11.18
N LYS A 32 13.69 -3.94 11.89
CA LYS A 32 12.84 -4.09 13.08
C LYS A 32 13.19 -3.12 14.21
N GLU A 33 14.45 -2.71 14.33
CA GLU A 33 14.89 -1.79 15.39
C GLU A 33 14.44 -0.34 15.14
N ARG A 34 14.12 0.01 13.89
CA ARG A 34 13.60 1.35 13.57
C ARG A 34 12.10 1.42 13.78
N SER A 35 11.68 2.47 14.48
CA SER A 35 10.27 2.76 14.66
C SER A 35 9.62 3.26 13.36
N PHE A 36 8.29 3.13 13.28
CA PHE A 36 7.52 3.70 12.18
C PHE A 36 7.69 5.22 12.09
N ALA A 37 7.64 5.92 13.22
CA ALA A 37 7.73 7.39 13.27
C ALA A 37 9.07 7.91 12.73
N GLU A 38 10.20 7.31 13.14
CA GLU A 38 11.53 7.70 12.63
C GLU A 38 11.65 7.51 11.10
N ALA A 39 11.02 6.46 10.57
CA ALA A 39 11.04 6.20 9.13
C ALA A 39 10.13 7.16 8.36
N VAL A 40 8.96 7.53 8.90
CA VAL A 40 8.10 8.57 8.31
C VAL A 40 8.83 9.91 8.27
N ASP A 41 9.50 10.30 9.35
CA ASP A 41 10.29 11.53 9.39
C ASP A 41 11.37 11.56 8.29
N ASP A 42 12.07 10.44 8.09
CA ASP A 42 13.07 10.34 7.02
C ASP A 42 12.42 10.48 5.62
N PHE A 43 11.24 9.87 5.40
CA PHE A 43 10.50 9.99 4.13
C PHE A 43 9.98 11.41 3.89
N ARG A 44 9.53 12.12 4.92
CA ARG A 44 9.10 13.53 4.80
C ARG A 44 10.27 14.46 4.50
N ARG A 45 11.45 14.23 5.09
CA ARG A 45 12.66 14.97 4.72
C ARG A 45 13.06 14.71 3.27
N LEU A 46 12.92 13.47 2.80
CA LEU A 46 13.17 13.13 1.40
C LEU A 46 12.17 13.82 0.47
N GLU A 47 10.89 13.88 0.86
CA GLU A 47 9.85 14.63 0.15
C GLU A 47 10.24 16.10 0.00
N GLU A 48 10.60 16.77 1.10
CA GLU A 48 11.02 18.17 1.10
C GLU A 48 12.22 18.42 0.17
N GLU A 49 13.24 17.55 0.25
CA GLU A 49 14.43 17.63 -0.60
C GLU A 49 14.07 17.60 -2.10
N PHE A 50 13.24 16.64 -2.50
CA PHE A 50 12.91 16.44 -3.92
C PHE A 50 11.82 17.39 -4.43
N VAL A 51 10.92 17.86 -3.56
CA VAL A 51 9.97 18.93 -3.89
C VAL A 51 10.71 20.23 -4.18
N VAL A 52 11.74 20.58 -3.38
CA VAL A 52 12.56 21.77 -3.63
C VAL A 52 13.35 21.65 -4.94
N ARG A 53 13.89 20.45 -5.25
CA ARG A 53 14.61 20.19 -6.52
C ARG A 53 13.71 20.16 -7.74
N GLY A 54 12.42 19.85 -7.56
CA GLY A 54 11.41 19.90 -8.62
C GLY A 54 11.15 21.29 -9.20
N CYS A 55 11.74 22.34 -8.59
CA CYS A 55 11.73 23.76 -8.97
C CYS A 55 10.34 24.29 -9.36
N ASP A 56 9.90 24.06 -10.60
CA ASP A 56 8.73 24.71 -11.23
C ASP A 56 7.73 23.72 -11.86
N SER A 57 7.88 22.41 -11.66
CA SER A 57 6.96 21.42 -12.20
C SER A 57 5.95 20.97 -11.15
N ASP A 58 4.73 21.52 -11.23
CA ASP A 58 3.60 21.08 -10.41
C ASP A 58 3.36 19.57 -10.51
N PHE A 59 3.60 19.00 -11.70
CA PHE A 59 3.53 17.56 -11.91
C PHE A 59 4.60 16.81 -11.10
N HIS A 60 5.87 17.22 -11.18
CA HIS A 60 6.93 16.56 -10.42
C HIS A 60 6.71 16.69 -8.92
N VAL A 61 6.32 17.88 -8.45
CA VAL A 61 6.00 18.09 -7.03
C VAL A 61 4.88 17.15 -6.59
N LEU A 62 3.77 17.08 -7.32
CA LEU A 62 2.65 16.22 -6.99
C LEU A 62 3.06 14.73 -7.02
N GLU A 63 3.82 14.30 -8.01
CA GLU A 63 4.26 12.92 -8.16
C GLU A 63 5.24 12.50 -7.06
N THR A 64 6.17 13.39 -6.67
CA THR A 64 7.04 13.16 -5.50
C THR A 64 6.19 12.95 -4.24
N ARG A 65 5.18 13.80 -4.00
CA ARG A 65 4.30 13.67 -2.84
C ARG A 65 3.53 12.36 -2.84
N ARG A 66 2.97 11.95 -3.99
CA ARG A 66 2.25 10.67 -4.13
C ARG A 66 3.15 9.50 -3.78
N ARG A 67 4.35 9.45 -4.38
CA ARG A 67 5.27 8.32 -4.17
C ARG A 67 5.75 8.23 -2.73
N ILE A 68 5.98 9.36 -2.06
CA ILE A 68 6.29 9.36 -0.63
C ILE A 68 5.10 8.85 0.20
N ALA A 69 3.87 9.30 -0.09
CA ALA A 69 2.67 8.81 0.60
C ALA A 69 2.47 7.30 0.39
N GLU A 70 2.68 6.79 -0.83
CA GLU A 70 2.65 5.36 -1.15
C GLU A 70 3.68 4.55 -0.34
N LEU A 71 4.91 5.08 -0.19
CA LEU A 71 5.97 4.46 0.60
C LEU A 71 5.63 4.43 2.10
N ILE A 72 5.01 5.50 2.61
CA ILE A 72 4.55 5.57 3.99
C ILE A 72 3.44 4.55 4.26
N LEU A 73 2.46 4.41 3.37
CA LEU A 73 1.41 3.39 3.52
C LEU A 73 1.96 1.97 3.43
N THR A 74 2.89 1.73 2.49
CA THR A 74 3.61 0.45 2.39
C THR A 74 4.32 0.10 3.71
N LEU A 75 4.94 1.11 4.33
CA LEU A 75 5.60 0.95 5.61
C LEU A 75 4.58 0.70 6.74
N ALA A 76 3.43 1.39 6.74
CA ALA A 76 2.38 1.16 7.72
C ALA A 76 1.86 -0.28 7.65
N GLN A 77 1.61 -0.79 6.44
CA GLN A 77 1.24 -2.19 6.24
C GLN A 77 2.32 -3.17 6.76
N SER A 78 3.60 -2.83 6.61
CA SER A 78 4.71 -3.71 7.05
C SER A 78 4.96 -3.66 8.56
N LYS A 79 4.90 -2.46 9.14
CA LYS A 79 5.25 -2.19 10.56
C LYS A 79 4.07 -2.34 11.51
N ARG A 80 2.84 -2.39 10.99
CA ARG A 80 1.60 -2.55 11.77
C ARG A 80 1.47 -1.52 12.91
N PRO A 81 1.68 -0.20 12.66
CA PRO A 81 1.30 0.80 13.66
C PRO A 81 -0.22 0.72 13.91
N PRO A 82 -0.75 1.37 14.96
CA PRO A 82 -2.20 1.43 15.19
C PRO A 82 -2.98 1.85 13.93
N LEU A 83 -4.20 1.33 13.76
CA LEU A 83 -5.00 1.56 12.56
C LEU A 83 -5.16 3.04 12.21
N GLU A 84 -5.29 3.91 13.21
CA GLU A 84 -5.40 5.37 13.05
C GLU A 84 -4.26 5.94 12.21
N VAL A 85 -3.03 5.44 12.41
CA VAL A 85 -1.86 5.86 11.66
C VAL A 85 -1.89 5.34 10.22
N CYS A 86 -2.38 4.11 10.01
CA CYS A 86 -2.57 3.58 8.65
C CYS A 86 -3.69 4.35 7.90
N ARG A 87 -4.74 4.78 8.62
CA ARG A 87 -5.83 5.61 8.11
C ARG A 87 -5.34 6.99 7.67
N GLU A 88 -4.54 7.66 8.51
CA GLU A 88 -3.92 8.95 8.14
C GLU A 88 -3.06 8.83 6.86
N ALA A 89 -2.25 7.77 6.76
CA ALA A 89 -1.45 7.52 5.56
C ALA A 89 -2.31 7.24 4.31
N TRP A 90 -3.44 6.54 4.47
CA TRP A 90 -4.39 6.29 3.39
C TRP A 90 -5.09 7.58 2.94
N GLU A 91 -5.58 8.39 3.87
CA GLU A 91 -6.24 9.67 3.58
C GLU A 91 -5.32 10.64 2.82
N ASP A 92 -4.02 10.64 3.16
CA ASP A 92 -3.01 11.42 2.42
C ASP A 92 -2.93 11.00 0.95
N ILE A 93 -2.95 9.69 0.65
CA ILE A 93 -2.93 9.19 -0.73
C ILE A 93 -4.23 9.56 -1.46
N VAL A 94 -5.39 9.33 -0.83
CA VAL A 94 -6.70 9.66 -1.42
C VAL A 94 -6.78 11.15 -1.76
N ARG A 95 -6.27 12.03 -0.88
CA ARG A 95 -6.23 13.48 -1.12
C ARG A 95 -5.34 13.86 -2.30
N LEU A 96 -4.20 13.20 -2.47
CA LEU A 96 -3.28 13.45 -3.58
C LEU A 96 -3.75 12.81 -4.90
N GLY A 97 -4.66 11.84 -4.80
CA GLY A 97 -5.06 10.96 -5.89
C GLY A 97 -3.96 9.98 -6.30
N PHE A 98 -4.35 8.94 -7.03
CA PHE A 98 -3.42 7.91 -7.50
C PHE A 98 -2.75 8.34 -8.82
N SER A 99 -1.49 7.96 -9.00
CA SER A 99 -0.76 8.18 -10.26
C SER A 99 -1.25 7.29 -11.40
N GLY A 100 -1.95 6.20 -11.06
CA GLY A 100 -2.60 5.33 -12.02
C GLY A 100 -3.34 4.18 -11.34
N ARG A 101 -4.06 3.41 -12.15
CA ARG A 101 -4.89 2.28 -11.70
C ARG A 101 -4.12 1.23 -10.90
N GLU A 102 -2.94 0.82 -11.37
CA GLU A 102 -2.08 -0.14 -10.64
C GLU A 102 -1.76 0.33 -9.22
N ARG A 103 -1.52 1.63 -9.03
CA ARG A 103 -1.24 2.21 -7.71
C ARG A 103 -2.47 2.26 -6.85
N GLU A 104 -3.62 2.63 -7.40
CA GLU A 104 -4.90 2.56 -6.70
C GLU A 104 -5.19 1.16 -6.17
N TYR A 105 -5.01 0.12 -6.99
CA TYR A 105 -5.16 -1.28 -6.57
C TYR A 105 -4.20 -1.64 -5.44
N THR A 106 -2.91 -1.36 -5.63
CA THR A 106 -1.88 -1.74 -4.66
C THR A 106 -2.09 -1.05 -3.32
N MET A 107 -2.36 0.26 -3.33
CA MET A 107 -2.56 1.04 -2.10
C MET A 107 -3.85 0.65 -1.39
N THR A 108 -4.94 0.41 -2.14
CA THR A 108 -6.20 -0.07 -1.54
C THR A 108 -6.01 -1.44 -0.90
N TRP A 109 -5.25 -2.34 -1.53
CA TRP A 109 -4.92 -3.64 -0.96
C TRP A 109 -4.13 -3.49 0.35
N PHE A 110 -3.10 -2.63 0.40
CA PHE A 110 -2.34 -2.37 1.64
C PHE A 110 -3.22 -1.83 2.77
N PHE A 111 -4.07 -0.85 2.49
CA PHE A 111 -4.97 -0.29 3.50
C PHE A 111 -6.01 -1.31 3.97
N ALA A 112 -6.61 -2.09 3.06
CA ALA A 112 -7.53 -3.17 3.42
C ALA A 112 -6.84 -4.26 4.27
N ASP A 113 -5.54 -4.50 4.08
CA ASP A 113 -4.76 -5.42 4.92
C ASP A 113 -4.40 -4.83 6.29
N CYS A 114 -4.20 -3.52 6.43
CA CYS A 114 -4.20 -2.86 7.75
C CYS A 114 -5.54 -3.11 8.46
N CYS A 115 -6.66 -2.82 7.80
CA CYS A 115 -8.00 -2.98 8.37
C CYS A 115 -8.26 -4.43 8.82
N ARG A 116 -7.87 -5.42 7.99
CA ARG A 116 -7.96 -6.85 8.33
C ARG A 116 -7.13 -7.18 9.57
N TYR A 117 -5.90 -6.68 9.65
CA TYR A 117 -5.01 -6.96 10.78
C TYR A 117 -5.55 -6.38 12.10
N ASP A 118 -6.12 -5.18 12.04
CA ASP A 118 -6.75 -4.48 13.17
C ASP A 118 -8.20 -4.92 13.42
N GLU A 119 -8.70 -5.91 12.69
CA GLU A 119 -10.04 -6.48 12.84
C GLU A 119 -11.16 -5.43 12.67
N ASN A 120 -10.95 -4.49 11.75
CA ASN A 120 -11.91 -3.46 11.35
C ASN A 120 -12.43 -3.71 9.92
N PRO A 121 -13.29 -4.73 9.72
CA PRO A 121 -13.66 -5.19 8.39
C PRO A 121 -14.53 -4.19 7.63
N GLU A 122 -15.34 -3.37 8.31
CA GLU A 122 -16.24 -2.41 7.67
C GLU A 122 -15.47 -1.35 6.88
N GLU A 123 -14.42 -0.80 7.48
CA GLU A 123 -13.57 0.21 6.85
C GLU A 123 -12.79 -0.37 5.66
N GLY A 124 -12.25 -1.59 5.81
CA GLY A 124 -11.57 -2.29 4.72
C GLY A 124 -12.50 -2.62 3.55
N LEU A 125 -13.73 -3.05 3.83
CA LEU A 125 -14.71 -3.36 2.78
C LEU A 125 -15.20 -2.09 2.07
N ALA A 126 -15.32 -0.96 2.77
CA ALA A 126 -15.77 0.30 2.21
C ALA A 126 -14.87 0.78 1.06
N VAL A 127 -13.55 0.57 1.16
CA VAL A 127 -12.60 0.94 0.08
C VAL A 127 -12.48 -0.14 -0.99
N LEU A 128 -12.61 -1.41 -0.61
CA LEU A 128 -12.30 -2.54 -1.48
C LEU A 128 -13.46 -2.87 -2.43
N LEU A 129 -14.70 -2.83 -1.94
CA LEU A 129 -15.89 -3.22 -2.73
C LEU A 129 -16.10 -2.35 -3.98
N PRO A 130 -15.98 -1.00 -3.92
CA PRO A 130 -16.08 -0.18 -5.13
C PRO A 130 -15.03 -0.54 -6.17
N LEU A 131 -13.80 -0.78 -5.72
CA LEU A 131 -12.66 -1.09 -6.59
C LEU A 131 -12.80 -2.46 -7.26
N VAL A 132 -13.27 -3.47 -6.52
CA VAL A 132 -13.59 -4.80 -7.08
C VAL A 132 -14.68 -4.67 -8.15
N ALA A 133 -15.76 -3.93 -7.86
CA ALA A 133 -16.85 -3.74 -8.83
C ALA A 133 -16.39 -2.99 -10.09
N GLU A 134 -15.45 -2.05 -9.97
CA GLU A 134 -14.83 -1.39 -11.12
C GLU A 134 -13.99 -2.36 -11.97
N LEU A 135 -13.14 -3.16 -11.33
CA LEU A 135 -12.33 -4.17 -12.02
C LEU A 135 -13.16 -5.25 -12.70
N GLU A 136 -14.21 -5.76 -12.05
CA GLU A 136 -15.11 -6.75 -12.61
C GLU A 136 -15.79 -6.21 -13.87
N ARG A 137 -16.24 -4.95 -13.84
CA ARG A 137 -16.83 -4.27 -14.99
C ARG A 137 -15.80 -4.08 -16.12
N GLY A 138 -14.58 -3.66 -15.79
CA GLY A 138 -13.51 -3.48 -16.77
C GLY A 138 -13.09 -4.80 -17.42
N LEU A 139 -13.09 -5.90 -16.66
CA LEU A 139 -12.87 -7.25 -17.20
C LEU A 139 -14.00 -7.67 -18.16
N GLU A 140 -15.26 -7.42 -17.80
CA GLU A 140 -16.40 -7.71 -18.66
C GLU A 140 -16.32 -6.93 -19.97
N GLU A 141 -16.00 -5.63 -19.90
CA GLU A 141 -15.81 -4.79 -21.08
C GLU A 141 -14.66 -5.29 -21.96
N ALA A 142 -13.48 -5.57 -21.37
CA ALA A 142 -12.33 -6.10 -22.09
C ALA A 142 -12.64 -7.42 -22.80
N ARG A 143 -13.40 -8.32 -22.15
CA ARG A 143 -13.88 -9.57 -22.76
C ARG A 143 -14.83 -9.30 -23.93
N ALA A 144 -15.76 -8.36 -23.78
CA ALA A 144 -16.70 -7.99 -24.84
C ALA A 144 -16.01 -7.39 -26.07
N THR A 145 -14.93 -6.61 -25.86
CA THR A 145 -14.15 -5.98 -26.92
C THR A 145 -12.97 -6.83 -27.42
N GLN A 146 -12.82 -8.07 -26.93
CA GLN A 146 -11.67 -8.95 -27.23
C GLN A 146 -10.31 -8.24 -27.00
N SER A 147 -10.27 -7.39 -25.98
CA SER A 147 -9.08 -6.68 -25.53
C SER A 147 -8.34 -7.48 -24.47
N ASP A 148 -7.14 -7.02 -24.09
CA ASP A 148 -6.32 -7.64 -23.07
C ASP A 148 -7.05 -7.68 -21.70
N THR A 149 -7.10 -8.86 -21.09
CA THR A 149 -7.74 -9.12 -19.80
C THR A 149 -6.74 -9.35 -18.68
N ASP A 150 -5.45 -9.54 -18.99
CA ASP A 150 -4.42 -9.98 -18.05
C ASP A 150 -4.32 -9.05 -16.84
N PHE A 151 -4.39 -7.74 -17.07
CA PHE A 151 -4.38 -6.73 -16.01
C PHE A 151 -5.50 -6.96 -14.98
N TYR A 152 -6.73 -7.15 -15.44
CA TYR A 152 -7.88 -7.28 -14.55
C TYR A 152 -7.83 -8.62 -13.80
N GLU A 153 -7.49 -9.70 -14.48
CA GLU A 153 -7.43 -11.04 -13.87
C GLU A 153 -6.32 -11.11 -12.82
N TYR A 154 -5.15 -10.53 -13.10
CA TYR A 154 -4.03 -10.45 -12.16
C TYR A 154 -4.38 -9.68 -10.88
N HIS A 155 -5.08 -8.55 -10.99
CA HIS A 155 -5.40 -7.70 -9.84
C HIS A 155 -6.67 -8.12 -9.08
N LEU A 156 -7.64 -8.77 -9.74
CA LEU A 156 -8.89 -9.19 -9.11
C LEU A 156 -8.70 -10.29 -8.07
N GLU A 157 -7.89 -11.32 -8.37
CA GLU A 157 -7.76 -12.47 -7.48
C GLU A 157 -7.29 -12.08 -6.05
N PRO A 158 -6.22 -11.27 -5.86
CA PRO A 158 -5.81 -10.84 -4.53
C PRO A 158 -6.85 -10.00 -3.80
N LEU A 159 -7.59 -9.14 -4.51
CA LEU A 159 -8.62 -8.29 -3.91
C LEU A 159 -9.85 -9.10 -3.50
N LEU A 160 -10.30 -10.04 -4.33
CA LEU A 160 -11.41 -10.95 -4.00
C LEU A 160 -11.07 -11.79 -2.77
N LYS A 161 -9.84 -12.30 -2.68
CA LYS A 161 -9.37 -13.01 -1.49
C LYS A 161 -9.43 -12.12 -0.25
N GLN A 162 -8.93 -10.89 -0.35
CA GLN A 162 -8.95 -9.94 0.77
C GLN A 162 -10.39 -9.57 1.17
N ARG A 163 -11.30 -9.41 0.19
CA ARG A 163 -12.74 -9.18 0.43
C ARG A 163 -13.34 -10.31 1.24
N ASP A 164 -13.10 -11.54 0.83
CA ASP A 164 -13.69 -12.72 1.45
C ASP A 164 -13.17 -12.92 2.88
N GLU A 165 -11.90 -12.60 3.11
CA GLU A 165 -11.29 -12.51 4.44
C GLU A 165 -11.99 -11.47 5.33
N LEU A 166 -12.16 -10.24 4.84
CA LEU A 166 -12.85 -9.17 5.58
C LEU A 166 -14.33 -9.52 5.85
N LEU A 167 -15.03 -10.12 4.88
CA LEU A 167 -16.41 -10.57 5.06
C LEU A 167 -16.50 -11.69 6.10
N ALA A 168 -15.54 -12.61 6.15
CA ALA A 168 -15.45 -13.63 7.19
C ALA A 168 -15.25 -13.00 8.58
N GLN A 169 -14.32 -12.05 8.70
CA GLN A 169 -14.14 -11.28 9.94
C GLN A 169 -15.40 -10.54 10.36
N GLN A 170 -16.13 -9.93 9.43
CA GLN A 170 -17.41 -9.25 9.71
C GLN A 170 -18.47 -10.21 10.28
N ARG A 171 -18.44 -11.49 9.88
CA ARG A 171 -19.31 -12.55 10.44
C ARG A 171 -18.79 -13.11 11.77
N GLY A 172 -17.65 -12.62 12.28
CA GLY A 172 -17.00 -13.13 13.48
C GLY A 172 -16.23 -14.43 13.27
N GLU A 173 -15.95 -14.80 12.02
CA GLU A 173 -15.18 -16.01 11.70
C GLU A 173 -13.67 -15.75 11.88
N GLN A 174 -12.97 -16.70 12.49
CA GLN A 174 -11.51 -16.67 12.50
C GLN A 174 -10.98 -17.16 11.16
N ILE A 175 -10.05 -16.41 10.57
CA ILE A 175 -9.40 -16.80 9.32
C ILE A 175 -8.13 -17.61 9.66
N PRO A 176 -8.06 -18.91 9.31
CA PRO A 176 -6.90 -19.73 9.64
C PRO A 176 -5.60 -19.17 9.04
N GLY A 177 -4.53 -19.16 9.84
CA GLY A 177 -3.20 -18.72 9.40
C GLY A 177 -3.02 -17.21 9.26
N LYS A 178 -4.03 -16.40 9.58
CA LYS A 178 -3.93 -14.94 9.55
C LYS A 178 -3.63 -14.39 10.93
N ARG A 179 -2.60 -13.53 11.01
CA ARG A 179 -2.31 -12.74 12.21
C ARG A 179 -3.28 -11.56 12.30
N THR A 180 -3.61 -11.20 13.53
CA THR A 180 -4.34 -9.99 13.89
C THR A 180 -3.60 -9.29 15.03
N ARG A 181 -3.84 -8.00 15.23
CA ARG A 181 -3.22 -7.22 16.30
C ARG A 181 -3.44 -7.90 17.66
N ARG A 182 -4.68 -8.30 17.94
CA ARG A 182 -5.05 -9.02 19.16
C ARG A 182 -4.23 -10.29 19.39
N ILE A 183 -3.95 -11.07 18.34
CA ILE A 183 -3.13 -12.28 18.45
C ILE A 183 -1.67 -11.92 18.75
N ASP A 184 -1.16 -10.86 18.15
CA ASP A 184 0.24 -10.44 18.32
C ASP A 184 0.49 -9.83 19.69
N GLU A 185 -0.39 -8.93 20.15
CA GLU A 185 -0.32 -8.32 21.48
C GLU A 185 -0.48 -9.35 22.61
N ALA A 186 -1.31 -10.39 22.41
CA ALA A 186 -1.43 -11.47 23.37
C ALA A 186 -0.12 -12.26 23.54
N ARG A 187 0.67 -12.41 22.46
CA ARG A 187 1.97 -13.11 22.51
C ARG A 187 3.06 -12.29 23.18
N ASP A 188 3.03 -10.98 23.01
CA ASP A 188 3.99 -10.07 23.66
C ASP A 188 3.68 -9.89 25.15
N SER A 189 2.47 -10.27 25.59
CA SER A 189 1.98 -10.19 26.97
C SER A 189 2.18 -11.46 27.80
N ASP A 190 2.71 -12.54 27.21
CA ASP A 190 3.16 -13.73 27.96
C ASP A 190 4.67 -13.59 28.27
N PRO A 191 5.06 -12.98 29.40
CA PRO A 191 6.41 -13.14 29.90
C PRO A 191 6.53 -14.60 30.36
N ASP A 192 7.39 -15.37 29.69
CA ASP A 192 7.85 -16.63 30.24
C ASP A 192 8.25 -16.43 31.71
N GLU A 193 7.68 -17.30 32.54
CA GLU A 193 7.91 -17.48 33.96
C GLU A 193 9.41 -17.60 34.27
N ASP A 194 10.07 -16.46 34.51
CA ASP A 194 11.41 -16.45 35.08
C ASP A 194 11.29 -16.45 36.61
N GLY A 195 11.60 -17.60 37.21
CA GLY A 195 11.84 -17.71 38.65
C GLY A 195 11.08 -18.80 39.37
N THR A 196 11.50 -20.06 39.16
CA THR A 196 11.41 -21.06 40.25
C THR A 196 12.81 -21.19 40.86
N PRO A 197 12.95 -21.11 42.20
CA PRO A 197 14.20 -20.80 42.91
C PRO A 197 15.30 -21.86 42.85
#